data_AF-A0A1D7NPE0-F1
#
_entry.id   AF-A0A1D7NPE0-F1
#
_cell.length_a   1.000
_cell.length_b   1.000
_cell.length_c   1.000
_cell.angle_alpha   90.00
_cell.angle_beta   90.00
_cell.angle_gamma   90.00
#
_symmetry.space_group_name_H-M   'P 1'
#
loop_
_entity.id
_entity.type
_entity.pdbx_description
1 polymer ?
#
loop_
_entity_poly.entity_id
_entity_poly.type
_entity_poly.pdbx_seq_one_letter_code
_entity_poly.pdbx_strand_id
1 'polypeptide(L)'
;MKRIVTLIAGALALAATPAAAEKLKPDVAEAKAIELKNIVSGKAKIDPAKAYIYIKSPQNRAQGIFLKTPSPEEIANYETKWREEFAEAKADYPKDLKRYEVAKQAGRPPKEKPVEPTEESFAIDPIDLRMIVSFGPQFVFDKTEAPEKSFSYLIEVEPGEYTYLGPIMYLPGTPVFGTCFCMGSVKFQAKAGQITSLGDFLSQGWADREALEMATIEREMLADRPAKPTDWSVPESLAQYPNAKAELRAAGKRNNFLRALVGRLPPVPGVLGYDRDVPIDLVGLSGTVEVETPAATQPAEPVAAPPAPTPAPVQ
;
A
#
# COMPACT_ATOMS: atom_id res chain seq x y z
N MET A 1 -35.20 28.51 -71.58
CA MET A 1 -36.00 27.30 -71.29
C MET A 1 -35.06 26.15 -71.01
N LYS A 2 -35.32 25.36 -69.95
CA LYS A 2 -34.72 24.05 -69.58
C LYS A 2 -33.21 24.06 -69.28
N ARG A 3 -32.81 24.11 -68.00
CA ARG A 3 -32.52 22.95 -67.11
C ARG A 3 -31.56 21.95 -67.74
N ILE A 4 -30.32 21.89 -67.21
CA ILE A 4 -29.68 20.64 -66.78
C ILE A 4 -28.82 21.00 -65.55
N VAL A 5 -29.08 20.23 -64.50
CA VAL A 5 -28.44 20.24 -63.19
C VAL A 5 -27.28 19.26 -63.25
N THR A 6 -26.09 19.65 -62.80
CA THR A 6 -25.03 18.70 -62.47
C THR A 6 -24.52 19.02 -61.06
N LEU A 7 -25.02 18.25 -60.10
CA LEU A 7 -24.54 18.17 -58.72
C LEU A 7 -23.16 17.52 -58.74
N ILE A 8 -22.12 18.25 -58.30
CA ILE A 8 -20.85 17.64 -57.89
C ILE A 8 -20.93 17.49 -56.38
N ALA A 9 -21.26 16.28 -55.92
CA ALA A 9 -21.08 15.86 -54.55
C ALA A 9 -19.59 15.55 -54.34
N GLY A 10 -18.84 16.52 -53.82
CA GLY A 10 -17.50 16.29 -53.31
C GLY A 10 -17.59 15.54 -51.98
N ALA A 11 -17.30 14.25 -52.00
CA ALA A 11 -17.15 13.45 -50.79
C ALA A 11 -15.93 13.96 -50.01
N LEU A 12 -16.16 14.67 -48.90
CA LEU A 12 -15.17 14.81 -47.85
C LEU A 12 -14.97 13.43 -47.24
N ALA A 13 -13.90 12.74 -47.63
CA ALA A 13 -13.36 11.66 -46.84
C ALA A 13 -12.84 12.29 -45.53
N LEU A 14 -13.65 12.23 -44.47
CA LEU A 14 -13.14 12.30 -43.11
C LEU A 14 -12.22 11.09 -42.94
N ALA A 15 -10.94 11.28 -43.22
CA ALA A 15 -9.90 10.44 -42.64
C ALA A 15 -10.07 10.58 -41.13
N ALA A 16 -10.64 9.55 -40.50
CA ALA A 16 -10.49 9.34 -39.08
C ALA A 16 -8.98 9.19 -38.84
N THR A 17 -8.32 10.31 -38.56
CA THR A 17 -7.04 10.29 -37.87
C THR A 17 -7.26 9.41 -36.65
N PRO A 18 -6.45 8.36 -36.41
CA PRO A 18 -6.51 7.67 -35.14
C PRO A 18 -6.36 8.76 -34.09
N ALA A 19 -7.41 8.91 -33.27
CA ALA A 19 -7.35 9.76 -32.09
C ALA A 19 -6.01 9.42 -31.44
N ALA A 20 -5.18 10.45 -31.27
CA ALA A 20 -3.87 10.34 -30.68
C ALA A 20 -3.97 9.31 -29.57
N ALA A 21 -3.19 8.23 -29.67
CA ALA A 21 -2.99 7.34 -28.54
C ALA A 21 -2.51 8.24 -27.41
N GLU A 22 -3.44 8.65 -26.54
CA GLU A 22 -3.11 9.30 -25.29
C GLU A 22 -2.09 8.37 -24.68
N LYS A 23 -0.87 8.89 -24.49
CA LYS A 23 0.20 8.10 -23.90
C LYS A 23 -0.32 7.70 -22.53
N LEU A 24 -0.75 6.44 -22.43
CA LEU A 24 -1.26 5.89 -21.19
C LEU A 24 -0.25 6.18 -20.10
N LYS A 25 -0.75 6.63 -18.96
CA LYS A 25 0.08 6.98 -17.82
C LYS A 25 1.01 5.80 -17.50
N PRO A 26 2.32 6.03 -17.28
CA PRO A 26 3.23 4.98 -16.87
C PRO A 26 2.65 4.22 -15.67
N ASP A 27 2.62 2.89 -15.76
CA ASP A 27 2.14 2.00 -14.70
C ASP A 27 3.23 1.74 -13.65
N VAL A 28 4.10 2.72 -13.41
CA VAL A 28 5.18 2.68 -12.43
C VAL A 28 5.06 3.92 -11.56
N ALA A 29 5.04 3.73 -10.24
CA ALA A 29 4.96 4.83 -9.30
C ALA A 29 6.24 5.67 -9.36
N GLU A 30 6.08 6.98 -9.49
CA GLU A 30 7.20 7.91 -9.42
C GLU A 30 7.46 8.34 -7.98
N ALA A 31 8.72 8.28 -7.57
CA ALA A 31 9.15 8.80 -6.28
C ALA A 31 10.56 9.40 -6.35
N LYS A 32 10.77 10.46 -5.57
CA LYS A 32 12.07 11.15 -5.48
C LYS A 32 12.34 11.59 -4.05
N ALA A 33 13.48 11.16 -3.51
CA ALA A 33 13.94 11.66 -2.21
C ALA A 33 14.38 13.13 -2.33
N ILE A 34 13.99 13.93 -1.36
CA ILE A 34 14.36 15.34 -1.24
C ILE A 34 15.29 15.49 -0.04
N GLU A 35 16.40 16.20 -0.23
CA GLU A 35 17.34 16.55 0.83
C GLU A 35 17.13 18.01 1.26
N LEU A 36 17.25 18.32 2.56
CA LEU A 36 17.04 19.67 3.10
C LEU A 36 17.91 20.71 2.40
N LYS A 37 19.18 20.37 2.11
CA LYS A 37 20.10 21.26 1.38
C LYS A 37 19.55 21.73 0.03
N ASN A 38 18.70 20.94 -0.63
CA ASN A 38 18.10 21.31 -1.90
C ASN A 38 16.92 22.26 -1.72
N ILE A 39 16.15 22.14 -0.64
CA ILE A 39 15.11 23.11 -0.27
C ILE A 39 15.73 24.45 0.12
N VAL A 40 16.73 24.43 1.02
CA VAL A 40 17.39 25.64 1.53
C VAL A 40 18.12 26.40 0.42
N SER A 41 18.79 25.69 -0.50
CA SER A 41 19.46 26.32 -1.65
C SER A 41 18.50 26.73 -2.79
N GLY A 42 17.20 26.43 -2.67
CA GLY A 42 16.20 26.71 -3.69
C GLY A 42 16.29 25.81 -4.94
N LYS A 43 17.15 24.78 -4.94
CA LYS A 43 17.26 23.77 -6.01
C LYS A 43 16.04 22.85 -6.09
N ALA A 44 15.33 22.69 -4.99
CA ALA A 44 14.04 22.01 -4.91
C ALA A 44 13.02 22.95 -4.29
N LYS A 45 11.78 22.88 -4.77
CA LYS A 45 10.61 23.54 -4.20
C LYS A 45 9.49 22.52 -4.16
N ILE A 46 8.58 22.69 -3.20
CA ILE A 46 7.34 21.90 -3.14
C ILE A 46 6.47 22.28 -4.34
N ASP A 47 6.23 21.31 -5.23
CA ASP A 47 5.39 21.45 -6.41
C ASP A 47 3.92 21.26 -6.02
N PRO A 48 3.02 22.21 -6.33
CA PRO A 48 1.59 22.08 -6.04
C PRO A 48 0.90 20.89 -6.73
N ALA A 49 1.48 20.34 -7.81
CA ALA A 49 0.95 19.17 -8.52
C ALA A 49 1.43 17.83 -7.94
N LYS A 50 2.49 17.83 -7.12
CA LYS A 50 3.04 16.62 -6.48
C LYS A 50 2.58 16.53 -5.03
N ALA A 51 2.66 15.33 -4.45
CA ALA A 51 2.44 15.11 -3.03
C ALA A 51 3.75 14.78 -2.34
N TYR A 52 3.80 14.93 -1.01
CA TYR A 52 5.01 14.70 -0.25
C TYR A 52 4.72 13.87 0.99
N ILE A 53 5.58 12.90 1.29
CA ILE A 53 5.49 12.07 2.51
C ILE A 53 6.69 12.41 3.40
N TYR A 54 6.42 12.89 4.61
CA TYR A 54 7.44 13.19 5.61
C TYR A 54 7.49 12.11 6.69
N ILE A 55 8.70 11.68 7.03
CA ILE A 55 8.96 10.62 8.02
C ILE A 55 10.08 11.08 8.93
N LYS A 56 9.92 10.86 10.23
CA LYS A 56 10.93 11.02 11.27
C LYS A 56 11.29 9.64 11.82
N SER A 57 12.57 9.42 12.06
CA SER A 57 13.12 8.19 12.63
C SER A 57 14.02 8.56 13.81
N PRO A 58 13.54 8.41 15.04
CA PRO A 58 14.35 8.60 16.23
C PRO A 58 15.53 7.63 16.26
N GLN A 59 16.71 8.11 16.69
CA GLN A 59 17.93 7.35 16.99
C GLN A 59 18.66 6.71 15.79
N ASN A 60 17.93 6.05 14.89
CA ASN A 60 18.45 5.25 13.79
C ASN A 60 17.91 5.72 12.44
N ARG A 61 18.64 5.39 11.37
CA ARG A 61 18.11 5.53 10.01
C ARG A 61 16.96 4.54 9.83
N ALA A 62 15.93 4.96 9.13
CA ALA A 62 14.81 4.11 8.75
C ALA A 62 14.86 3.80 7.26
N GLN A 63 14.18 2.73 6.90
CA GLN A 63 13.88 2.38 5.52
C GLN A 63 12.55 1.67 5.47
N GLY A 64 11.94 1.66 4.30
CA GLY A 64 10.72 0.91 4.09
C GLY A 64 10.14 1.14 2.71
N ILE A 65 9.00 0.50 2.50
CA ILE A 65 8.24 0.58 1.26
C ILE A 65 6.84 1.09 1.56
N PHE A 66 6.40 2.06 0.77
CA PHE A 66 5.00 2.32 0.54
C PHE A 66 4.57 1.67 -0.77
N LEU A 67 3.33 1.22 -0.79
CA LEU A 67 2.68 0.74 -1.99
C LEU A 67 1.60 1.73 -2.37
N LYS A 68 1.77 2.37 -3.54
CA LYS A 68 0.74 3.23 -4.11
C LYS A 68 -0.45 2.37 -4.55
N THR A 69 -1.67 2.81 -4.25
CA THR A 69 -2.86 2.21 -4.87
C THR A 69 -2.90 2.64 -6.34
N PRO A 70 -2.85 1.71 -7.31
CA PRO A 70 -2.88 2.07 -8.73
C PRO A 70 -4.18 2.79 -9.08
N SER A 71 -4.07 3.81 -9.92
CA SER A 71 -5.21 4.49 -10.54
C SER A 71 -5.82 3.65 -11.67
N PRO A 72 -7.07 3.93 -12.08
CA PRO A 72 -7.70 3.23 -13.19
C PRO A 72 -6.89 3.27 -14.50
N GLU A 73 -6.21 4.38 -14.78
CA GLU A 73 -5.34 4.53 -15.96
C GLU A 73 -4.11 3.63 -15.90
N GLU A 74 -3.48 3.50 -14.72
CA GLU A 74 -2.33 2.62 -14.50
C GLU A 74 -2.72 1.15 -14.61
N ILE A 75 -3.91 0.78 -14.10
CA ILE A 75 -4.48 -0.56 -14.27
C ILE A 75 -4.73 -0.85 -15.75
N ALA A 76 -5.36 0.08 -16.48
CA ALA A 76 -5.63 -0.09 -17.90
C ALA A 76 -4.33 -0.22 -18.73
N ASN A 77 -3.29 0.53 -18.37
CA ASN A 77 -1.97 0.39 -18.99
C ASN A 77 -1.34 -0.97 -18.69
N TYR A 78 -1.38 -1.40 -17.43
CA TYR A 78 -0.90 -2.72 -17.01
C TYR A 78 -1.60 -3.86 -17.76
N GLU A 79 -2.92 -3.82 -17.84
CA GLU A 79 -3.72 -4.83 -18.56
C GLU A 79 -3.43 -4.83 -20.06
N THR A 80 -3.14 -3.66 -20.65
CA THR A 80 -2.74 -3.56 -22.06
C THR A 80 -1.41 -4.25 -22.29
N LYS A 81 -0.41 -3.99 -21.45
CA LYS A 81 0.88 -4.69 -21.50
C LYS A 81 0.73 -6.20 -21.29
N TRP A 82 -0.12 -6.61 -20.34
CA TRP A 82 -0.40 -8.03 -20.11
C TRP A 82 -0.96 -8.69 -21.38
N ARG A 83 -1.91 -8.05 -22.08
CA ARG A 83 -2.49 -8.59 -23.33
C ARG A 83 -1.47 -8.68 -24.46
N GLU A 84 -0.60 -7.68 -24.57
CA GLU A 84 0.48 -7.65 -25.57
C GLU A 84 1.48 -8.79 -25.32
N GLU A 85 2.01 -8.90 -24.10
CA GLU A 85 2.96 -9.96 -23.72
C GLU A 85 2.33 -11.35 -23.77
N PHE A 86 1.03 -11.48 -23.46
CA PHE A 86 0.30 -12.75 -23.58
C PHE A 86 0.17 -13.20 -25.03
N ALA A 87 -0.14 -12.27 -25.95
CA ALA A 87 -0.23 -12.55 -27.38
C ALA A 87 1.13 -12.97 -27.95
N GLU A 88 2.21 -12.30 -27.52
CA GLU A 88 3.58 -12.66 -27.88
C GLU A 88 3.94 -14.06 -27.35
N ALA A 89 3.68 -14.34 -26.07
CA ALA A 89 3.95 -15.65 -25.46
C ALA A 89 3.18 -16.78 -26.17
N LYS A 90 1.91 -16.55 -26.56
CA LYS A 90 1.13 -17.51 -27.35
C LYS A 90 1.73 -17.75 -28.74
N ALA A 91 2.23 -16.69 -29.39
CA ALA A 91 2.85 -16.81 -30.70
C ALA A 91 4.19 -17.56 -30.65
N ASP A 92 4.97 -17.38 -29.58
CA ASP A 92 6.26 -18.04 -29.39
C ASP A 92 6.17 -19.48 -28.88
N TYR A 93 5.07 -19.85 -28.21
CA TYR A 93 4.90 -21.17 -27.61
C TYR A 93 5.19 -22.37 -28.56
N PRO A 94 4.69 -22.42 -29.81
CA PRO A 94 4.97 -23.54 -30.71
C PRO A 94 6.46 -23.68 -31.05
N LYS A 95 7.17 -22.54 -31.16
CA LYS A 95 8.61 -22.50 -31.44
C LYS A 95 9.39 -23.01 -30.23
N ASP A 96 9.02 -22.60 -29.03
CA ASP A 96 9.65 -23.05 -27.79
C ASP A 96 9.39 -24.53 -27.52
N LEU A 97 8.17 -25.01 -27.75
CA LEU A 97 7.83 -26.42 -27.65
C LEU A 97 8.67 -27.27 -28.63
N LYS A 98 8.78 -26.85 -29.89
CA LYS A 98 9.63 -27.53 -30.89
C LYS A 98 11.10 -27.54 -30.47
N ARG A 99 11.62 -26.43 -29.94
CA ARG A 99 13.01 -26.35 -29.44
C ARG A 99 13.24 -27.33 -28.28
N TYR A 100 12.28 -27.43 -27.37
CA TYR A 100 12.32 -28.40 -26.28
C TYR A 100 12.31 -29.85 -26.81
N GLU A 101 11.44 -30.17 -27.77
CA GLU A 101 11.34 -31.51 -28.36
C GLU A 101 12.62 -31.95 -29.06
N VAL A 102 13.25 -31.06 -29.85
CA VAL A 102 14.54 -31.33 -30.49
C VAL A 102 15.65 -31.57 -29.45
N ALA A 103 15.73 -30.74 -28.41
CA ALA A 103 16.72 -30.91 -27.36
C ALA A 103 16.50 -32.20 -26.55
N LYS A 104 15.24 -32.58 -26.33
CA LYS A 104 14.86 -33.86 -25.71
C LYS A 104 15.31 -35.05 -26.57
N GLN A 105 15.09 -35.02 -27.89
CA GLN A 105 15.53 -36.06 -28.81
C GLN A 105 17.07 -36.18 -28.87
N ALA A 106 17.78 -35.07 -28.72
CA ALA A 106 19.24 -35.04 -28.64
C ALA A 106 19.81 -35.50 -27.28
N GLY A 107 18.98 -35.98 -26.36
CA GLY A 107 19.39 -36.44 -25.02
C GLY A 107 19.84 -35.32 -24.08
N ARG A 108 19.49 -34.06 -24.38
CA ARG A 108 19.81 -32.87 -23.57
C ARG A 108 18.57 -32.01 -23.32
N PRO A 109 17.48 -32.57 -22.76
CA PRO A 109 16.28 -31.79 -22.52
C PRO A 109 16.57 -30.64 -21.53
N PRO A 110 16.05 -29.43 -21.79
CA PRO A 110 15.94 -28.40 -20.76
C PRO A 110 15.20 -28.94 -19.53
N LYS A 111 15.50 -28.40 -18.34
CA LYS A 111 14.89 -28.85 -17.08
C LYS A 111 13.36 -28.72 -17.08
N GLU A 112 12.83 -27.68 -17.72
CA GLU A 112 11.42 -27.35 -17.70
C GLU A 112 10.85 -27.41 -19.12
N LYS A 113 9.73 -28.13 -19.28
CA LYS A 113 8.97 -28.14 -20.52
C LYS A 113 8.20 -26.82 -20.61
N PRO A 114 8.22 -26.12 -21.76
CA PRO A 114 7.36 -24.97 -21.98
C PRO A 114 5.89 -25.31 -21.70
N VAL A 115 5.23 -24.47 -20.92
CA VAL A 115 3.80 -24.57 -20.61
C VAL A 115 3.05 -23.69 -21.59
N GLU A 116 1.92 -24.16 -22.11
CA GLU A 116 1.08 -23.36 -22.97
C GLU A 116 0.55 -22.13 -22.20
N PRO A 117 0.75 -20.90 -22.70
CA PRO A 117 0.21 -19.72 -22.07
C PRO A 117 -1.33 -19.73 -22.16
N THR A 118 -1.97 -19.78 -21.01
CA THR A 118 -3.42 -19.58 -20.84
C THR A 118 -3.65 -18.30 -20.06
N GLU A 119 -4.87 -17.75 -20.11
CA GLU A 119 -5.17 -16.52 -19.35
C GLU A 119 -5.00 -16.76 -17.84
N GLU A 120 -5.17 -18.00 -17.39
CA GLU A 120 -5.04 -18.43 -16.00
C GLU A 120 -3.60 -18.73 -15.59
N SER A 121 -2.73 -19.12 -16.53
CA SER A 121 -1.35 -19.52 -16.25
C SER A 121 -0.32 -18.43 -16.58
N PHE A 122 -0.68 -17.47 -17.42
CA PHE A 122 0.20 -16.39 -17.84
C PHE A 122 0.13 -15.19 -16.88
N ALA A 123 1.30 -14.74 -16.44
CA ALA A 123 1.41 -13.55 -15.62
C ALA A 123 2.67 -12.78 -16.02
N ILE A 124 2.54 -11.46 -16.07
CA ILE A 124 3.67 -10.53 -16.06
C ILE A 124 3.94 -10.11 -14.62
N ASP A 125 5.04 -9.39 -14.37
CA ASP A 125 5.35 -8.87 -13.04
C ASP A 125 4.12 -8.18 -12.41
N PRO A 126 3.73 -8.51 -11.17
CA PRO A 126 2.55 -7.95 -10.53
C PRO A 126 2.57 -6.41 -10.54
N ILE A 127 1.41 -5.80 -10.76
CA ILE A 127 1.29 -4.33 -10.72
C ILE A 127 1.77 -3.75 -9.38
N ASP A 128 1.66 -4.51 -8.29
CA ASP A 128 2.19 -4.11 -6.98
C ASP A 128 3.70 -3.84 -6.99
N LEU A 129 4.50 -4.61 -7.75
CA LEU A 129 5.94 -4.37 -7.89
C LEU A 129 6.23 -3.03 -8.57
N ARG A 130 5.33 -2.60 -9.46
CA ARG A 130 5.46 -1.33 -10.19
C ARG A 130 5.03 -0.14 -9.35
N MET A 131 4.20 -0.36 -8.33
CA MET A 131 3.68 0.66 -7.42
C MET A 131 4.54 0.87 -6.15
N ILE A 132 5.72 0.26 -6.08
CA ILE A 132 6.65 0.41 -4.95
C ILE A 132 7.21 1.82 -4.90
N VAL A 133 7.09 2.45 -3.74
CA VAL A 133 7.77 3.68 -3.36
C VAL A 133 8.65 3.40 -2.15
N SER A 134 9.96 3.30 -2.38
CA SER A 134 10.94 3.05 -1.32
C SER A 134 11.44 4.35 -0.68
N PHE A 135 11.80 4.28 0.60
CA PHE A 135 12.51 5.36 1.28
C PHE A 135 13.65 4.83 2.14
N GLY A 136 14.67 5.67 2.33
CA GLY A 136 15.81 5.36 3.19
C GLY A 136 16.60 4.10 2.76
N PRO A 137 17.62 3.71 3.53
CA PRO A 137 18.26 4.51 4.58
C PRO A 137 19.17 5.61 4.00
N GLN A 138 19.33 5.67 2.68
CA GLN A 138 20.04 6.73 1.96
C GLN A 138 19.13 7.95 1.73
N PHE A 139 19.72 9.05 1.24
CA PHE A 139 19.00 10.28 0.89
C PHE A 139 18.15 10.84 2.04
N VAL A 140 18.77 10.94 3.21
CA VAL A 140 18.19 11.55 4.41
C VAL A 140 17.84 13.01 4.10
N PHE A 141 16.62 13.43 4.46
CA PHE A 141 16.19 14.82 4.34
C PHE A 141 17.01 15.71 5.27
N ASP A 142 16.98 15.41 6.57
CA ASP A 142 17.74 16.10 7.59
C ASP A 142 18.17 15.14 8.71
N LYS A 143 19.28 15.48 9.38
CA LYS A 143 19.84 14.74 10.52
C LYS A 143 20.09 15.70 11.67
N THR A 144 19.49 15.41 12.82
CA THR A 144 19.78 16.09 14.09
C THR A 144 20.70 15.22 14.93
N GLU A 145 21.75 15.81 15.53
CA GLU A 145 22.72 15.07 16.35
C GLU A 145 22.55 15.30 17.86
N ALA A 146 22.00 16.45 18.27
CA ALA A 146 21.83 16.84 19.67
C ALA A 146 20.57 17.70 19.86
N PRO A 147 19.89 17.65 21.04
CA PRO A 147 20.18 16.78 22.18
C PRO A 147 19.79 15.31 21.95
N GLU A 148 18.87 15.04 21.01
CA GLU A 148 18.49 13.69 20.60
C GLU A 148 18.79 13.47 19.12
N LYS A 149 19.45 12.36 18.82
CA LYS A 149 19.76 11.97 17.46
C LYS A 149 18.48 11.60 16.71
N SER A 150 18.26 12.18 15.54
CA SER A 150 17.13 11.83 14.69
C SER A 150 17.49 11.94 13.20
N PHE A 151 16.81 11.14 12.39
CA PHE A 151 16.88 11.20 10.93
C PHE A 151 15.49 11.49 10.40
N SER A 152 15.40 12.24 9.32
CA SER A 152 14.12 12.45 8.64
C SER A 152 14.24 12.19 7.15
N TYR A 153 13.12 11.93 6.51
CA TYR A 153 13.01 11.68 5.08
C TYR A 153 11.82 12.48 4.53
N LEU A 154 12.01 13.04 3.34
CA LEU A 154 10.97 13.71 2.58
C LEU A 154 10.98 13.10 1.18
N ILE A 155 9.85 12.53 0.79
CA ILE A 155 9.71 11.83 -0.48
C ILE A 155 8.66 12.58 -1.28
N GLU A 156 9.06 13.08 -2.44
CA GLU A 156 8.13 13.54 -3.47
C GLU A 156 7.51 12.32 -4.14
N VAL A 157 6.19 12.31 -4.25
CA VAL A 157 5.40 11.22 -4.82
C VAL A 157 4.24 11.78 -5.64
N GLU A 158 3.59 10.93 -6.41
CA GLU A 158 2.32 11.30 -7.04
C GLU A 158 1.20 11.42 -5.99
N PRO A 159 0.22 12.31 -6.15
CA PRO A 159 -0.97 12.30 -5.30
C PRO A 159 -1.70 10.96 -5.40
N GLY A 160 -2.14 10.40 -4.27
CA GLY A 160 -2.76 9.07 -4.24
C GLY A 160 -2.87 8.48 -2.84
N GLU A 161 -3.47 7.30 -2.76
CA GLU A 161 -3.50 6.51 -1.53
C GLU A 161 -2.24 5.64 -1.46
N TYR A 162 -1.62 5.59 -0.29
CA TYR A 162 -0.40 4.83 -0.03
C TYR A 162 -0.61 3.91 1.17
N THR A 163 -0.17 2.66 1.04
CA THR A 163 -0.13 1.69 2.15
C THR A 163 1.31 1.48 2.60
N TYR A 164 1.57 1.51 3.90
CA TYR A 164 2.89 1.15 4.42
C TYR A 164 3.07 -0.37 4.34
N LEU A 165 3.94 -0.86 3.46
CA LEU A 165 4.15 -2.30 3.28
C LEU A 165 5.05 -2.89 4.37
N GLY A 166 5.88 -2.06 5.00
CA GLY A 166 6.73 -2.44 6.13
C GLY A 166 8.17 -1.94 6.00
N PRO A 167 9.02 -2.24 7.00
CA PRO A 167 10.43 -1.87 7.03
C PRO A 167 11.25 -2.81 6.13
N ILE A 168 10.94 -2.80 4.84
CA ILE A 168 11.57 -3.65 3.82
C ILE A 168 12.67 -2.86 3.11
N MET A 169 13.84 -3.47 3.01
CA MET A 169 14.86 -3.06 2.06
C MET A 169 14.68 -3.84 0.76
N TYR A 170 14.34 -3.12 -0.31
CA TYR A 170 14.15 -3.68 -1.64
C TYR A 170 15.05 -2.97 -2.65
N LEU A 171 15.86 -3.76 -3.33
CA LEU A 171 16.61 -3.38 -4.52
C LEU A 171 16.32 -4.43 -5.60
N PRO A 172 15.90 -4.03 -6.82
CA PRO A 172 15.61 -4.97 -7.88
C PRO A 172 16.78 -5.94 -8.14
N GLY A 173 16.48 -7.23 -8.22
CA GLY A 173 17.47 -8.28 -8.46
C GLY A 173 18.28 -8.73 -7.24
N THR A 174 18.04 -8.18 -6.05
CA THR A 174 18.68 -8.64 -4.79
C THR A 174 17.69 -9.34 -3.85
N PRO A 175 18.16 -10.17 -2.91
CA PRO A 175 17.29 -10.69 -1.85
C PRO A 175 16.58 -9.56 -1.10
N VAL A 176 15.29 -9.78 -0.81
CA VAL A 176 14.47 -8.86 -0.03
C VAL A 176 14.77 -9.06 1.45
N PHE A 177 15.01 -7.98 2.18
CA PHE A 177 15.24 -8.02 3.63
C PHE A 177 14.17 -7.23 4.38
N GLY A 178 13.72 -7.76 5.51
CA GLY A 178 12.72 -7.12 6.36
C GLY A 178 11.37 -7.84 6.36
N THR A 179 10.39 -7.20 7.00
CA THR A 179 9.07 -7.78 7.25
C THR A 179 8.01 -7.07 6.41
N CYS A 180 7.24 -7.85 5.65
CA CYS A 180 6.01 -7.40 5.03
C CYS A 180 4.88 -7.39 6.04
N PHE A 181 4.22 -6.27 6.22
CA PHE A 181 2.96 -6.14 6.94
C PHE A 181 1.76 -6.61 6.11
N CYS A 182 1.93 -7.79 5.51
CA CYS A 182 0.98 -8.47 4.62
C CYS A 182 -0.31 -8.89 5.35
N MET A 183 -0.23 -9.12 6.67
CA MET A 183 -1.36 -9.56 7.50
C MET A 183 -2.18 -8.39 8.07
N GLY A 184 -1.75 -7.15 7.86
CA GLY A 184 -2.45 -5.94 8.32
C GLY A 184 -1.49 -4.79 8.48
N SER A 185 -1.88 -3.63 7.94
CA SER A 185 -1.09 -2.40 8.00
C SER A 185 -2.02 -1.19 7.98
N VAL A 186 -1.46 0.00 7.74
CA VAL A 186 -2.23 1.24 7.54
C VAL A 186 -2.03 1.81 6.14
N LYS A 187 -3.05 2.53 5.69
CA LYS A 187 -3.07 3.33 4.48
C LYS A 187 -3.44 4.78 4.79
N PHE A 188 -3.03 5.70 3.92
CA PHE A 188 -3.29 7.12 4.05
C PHE A 188 -3.31 7.81 2.68
N GLN A 189 -3.92 8.98 2.61
CA GLN A 189 -3.94 9.81 1.40
C GLN A 189 -2.78 10.80 1.41
N ALA A 190 -1.97 10.81 0.34
CA ALA A 190 -1.06 11.89 0.03
C ALA A 190 -1.73 12.86 -0.96
N LYS A 191 -1.89 14.13 -0.58
CA LYS A 191 -2.62 15.15 -1.35
C LYS A 191 -1.65 16.04 -2.15
N ALA A 192 -2.09 16.47 -3.33
CA ALA A 192 -1.32 17.40 -4.17
C ALA A 192 -1.03 18.71 -3.42
N GLY A 193 0.20 19.21 -3.54
CA GLY A 193 0.69 20.43 -2.91
C GLY A 193 0.82 20.36 -1.39
N GLN A 194 0.71 19.16 -0.79
CA GLN A 194 0.73 18.98 0.66
C GLN A 194 1.80 17.98 1.10
N ILE A 195 2.45 18.32 2.22
CA ILE A 195 3.29 17.39 2.98
C ILE A 195 2.40 16.61 3.95
N THR A 196 2.26 15.32 3.69
CA THR A 196 1.60 14.37 4.58
C THR A 196 2.62 13.85 5.58
N SER A 197 2.51 14.27 6.83
CA SER A 197 3.41 13.88 7.90
C SER A 197 2.99 12.56 8.51
N LEU A 198 3.86 11.55 8.38
CA LEU A 198 3.81 10.34 9.19
C LEU A 198 4.54 10.53 10.52
N GLY A 199 5.24 11.65 10.72
CA GLY A 199 5.98 11.88 11.95
C GLY A 199 6.92 10.74 12.27
N ASP A 200 7.03 10.39 13.55
CA ASP A 200 7.75 9.20 14.01
C ASP A 200 6.90 7.92 14.09
N PHE A 201 5.72 7.89 13.45
CA PHE A 201 4.78 6.76 13.51
C PHE A 201 5.44 5.43 13.11
N LEU A 202 6.29 5.43 12.09
CA LEU A 202 6.93 4.22 11.57
C LEU A 202 7.99 3.64 12.52
N SER A 203 8.44 4.41 13.51
CA SER A 203 9.31 3.91 14.59
C SER A 203 8.56 3.07 15.63
N GLN A 204 7.23 3.04 15.54
CA GLN A 204 6.33 2.30 16.44
C GLN A 204 6.49 2.69 17.91
N GLY A 205 7.04 3.87 18.24
CA GLY A 205 7.18 4.34 19.63
C GLY A 205 5.86 4.45 20.40
N TRP A 206 4.74 4.53 19.67
CA TRP A 206 3.37 4.52 20.19
C TRP A 206 2.85 3.14 20.59
N ALA A 207 3.52 2.07 20.16
CA ALA A 207 3.16 0.70 20.54
C ALA A 207 3.92 0.33 21.82
N ASP A 208 3.17 -0.03 22.85
CA ASP A 208 3.72 -0.65 24.05
C ASP A 208 4.13 -2.11 23.79
N ARG A 209 4.64 -2.76 24.83
CA ARG A 209 5.11 -4.15 24.75
C ARG A 209 3.99 -5.11 24.30
N GLU A 210 2.79 -4.98 24.86
CA GLU A 210 1.66 -5.87 24.56
C GLU A 210 1.25 -5.75 23.07
N ALA A 211 1.17 -4.51 22.56
CA ALA A 211 0.89 -4.26 21.15
C ALA A 211 1.97 -4.86 20.22
N LEU A 212 3.24 -4.74 20.61
CA LEU A 212 4.37 -5.28 19.84
C LEU A 212 4.40 -6.82 19.86
N GLU A 213 4.05 -7.47 20.97
CA GLU A 213 3.99 -8.93 21.08
C GLU A 213 2.96 -9.57 20.14
N MET A 214 1.93 -8.82 19.75
CA MET A 214 0.95 -9.22 18.74
C MET A 214 1.49 -9.14 17.29
N ALA A 215 2.57 -8.39 17.07
CA ALA A 215 3.13 -8.09 15.75
C ALA A 215 4.46 -8.80 15.46
N THR A 216 5.11 -9.41 16.47
CA THR A 216 6.41 -10.07 16.32
C THR A 216 6.40 -11.53 16.80
N ILE A 217 7.27 -12.33 16.19
CA ILE A 217 7.61 -13.68 16.67
C ILE A 217 8.78 -13.67 17.66
N GLU A 218 9.57 -12.59 17.69
CA GLU A 218 10.77 -12.43 18.53
C GLU A 218 10.46 -11.70 19.83
N ARG A 219 9.54 -12.25 20.64
CA ARG A 219 8.98 -11.58 21.83
C ARG A 219 10.03 -11.33 22.91
N GLU A 220 11.04 -12.19 22.97
CA GLU A 220 12.14 -12.13 23.92
C GLU A 220 13.07 -10.95 23.65
N MET A 221 13.09 -10.42 22.42
CA MET A 221 13.90 -9.26 22.03
C MET A 221 13.20 -7.91 22.24
N LEU A 222 11.92 -7.92 22.63
CA LEU A 222 11.19 -6.69 22.90
C LEU A 222 11.67 -6.05 24.19
N ALA A 223 12.05 -4.78 24.12
CA ALA A 223 12.31 -3.97 25.30
C ALA A 223 11.00 -3.64 26.03
N ASP A 224 11.03 -3.66 27.36
CA ASP A 224 9.96 -3.06 28.15
C ASP A 224 10.05 -1.54 28.07
N ARG A 225 9.05 -0.91 27.44
CA ARG A 225 9.02 0.54 27.22
C ARG A 225 7.59 1.07 27.25
N PRO A 226 7.39 2.28 27.80
CA PRO A 226 6.09 2.93 27.73
C PRO A 226 5.79 3.36 26.29
N ALA A 227 4.52 3.28 25.90
CA ALA A 227 4.03 3.91 24.68
C ALA A 227 4.21 5.43 24.76
N LYS A 228 4.73 6.03 23.69
CA LYS A 228 4.86 7.48 23.52
C LYS A 228 3.97 7.95 22.39
N PRO A 229 3.19 9.04 22.58
CA PRO A 229 2.42 9.62 21.48
C PRO A 229 3.31 9.92 20.27
N THR A 230 2.81 9.64 19.08
CA THR A 230 3.50 9.97 17.83
C THR A 230 3.69 11.48 17.71
N ASP A 231 4.92 11.89 17.42
CA ASP A 231 5.25 13.25 17.04
C ASP A 231 5.01 13.44 15.53
N TRP A 232 3.90 14.09 15.19
CA TRP A 232 3.50 14.38 13.82
C TRP A 232 4.11 15.66 13.24
N SER A 233 4.92 16.38 14.00
CA SER A 233 5.47 17.67 13.57
C SER A 233 6.37 17.55 12.34
N VAL A 234 6.40 18.60 11.53
CA VAL A 234 7.39 18.79 10.46
C VAL A 234 8.43 19.80 10.94
N PRO A 235 9.69 19.73 10.46
CA PRO A 235 10.73 20.69 10.81
C PRO A 235 10.37 22.10 10.33
N GLU A 236 10.93 23.12 10.98
CA GLU A 236 10.68 24.54 10.67
C GLU A 236 10.93 24.89 9.20
N SER A 237 11.93 24.25 8.58
CA SER A 237 12.25 24.39 7.14
C SER A 237 11.09 24.00 6.21
N LEU A 238 10.14 23.20 6.70
CA LEU A 238 8.94 22.77 5.99
C LEU A 238 7.66 23.46 6.49
N ALA A 239 7.70 24.20 7.60
CA ALA A 239 6.51 24.76 8.25
C ALA A 239 5.75 25.79 7.37
N GLN A 240 6.47 26.44 6.44
CA GLN A 240 5.87 27.39 5.49
C GLN A 240 5.02 26.71 4.39
N TYR A 241 5.16 25.40 4.19
CA TYR A 241 4.40 24.67 3.17
C TYR A 241 3.13 24.06 3.77
N PRO A 242 2.07 23.87 2.98
CA PRO A 242 0.89 23.13 3.43
C PRO A 242 1.31 21.75 3.94
N ASN A 243 1.02 21.47 5.21
CA ASN A 243 1.33 20.19 5.84
C ASN A 243 0.18 19.76 6.74
N ALA A 244 0.00 18.45 6.86
CA ALA A 244 -1.00 17.84 7.72
C ALA A 244 -0.50 16.49 8.23
N LYS A 245 -0.96 16.07 9.42
CA LYS A 245 -0.78 14.69 9.88
C LYS A 245 -1.47 13.73 8.92
N ALA A 246 -0.92 12.53 8.75
CA ALA A 246 -1.57 11.49 7.98
C ALA A 246 -2.90 11.06 8.62
N GLU A 247 -3.95 11.00 7.81
CA GLU A 247 -5.22 10.39 8.19
C GLU A 247 -5.12 8.88 7.92
N LEU A 248 -4.75 8.14 8.96
CA LEU A 248 -4.53 6.70 8.86
C LEU A 248 -5.84 5.93 8.83
N ARG A 249 -5.89 4.87 8.02
CA ARG A 249 -6.96 3.86 7.96
C ARG A 249 -6.35 2.47 7.96
N ALA A 250 -7.06 1.47 8.46
CA ALA A 250 -6.59 0.09 8.31
C ALA A 250 -6.50 -0.27 6.83
N ALA A 251 -5.37 -0.88 6.45
CA ALA A 251 -5.22 -1.58 5.20
C ALA A 251 -5.60 -3.06 5.41
N GLY A 252 -6.32 -3.62 4.44
CA GLY A 252 -6.63 -5.04 4.43
C GLY A 252 -5.38 -5.93 4.26
N LYS A 253 -5.60 -7.24 4.23
CA LYS A 253 -4.55 -8.21 3.88
C LYS A 253 -4.02 -7.98 2.48
N ARG A 254 -2.76 -8.33 2.26
CA ARG A 254 -2.12 -8.30 0.94
C ARG A 254 -1.31 -9.56 0.68
N ASN A 255 -1.17 -9.87 -0.60
CA ASN A 255 -0.31 -10.95 -1.07
C ASN A 255 1.16 -10.64 -0.78
N ASN A 256 1.95 -11.66 -0.44
CA ASN A 256 3.39 -11.52 -0.24
C ASN A 256 4.15 -11.58 -1.58
N PHE A 257 3.89 -10.62 -2.46
CA PHE A 257 4.48 -10.57 -3.80
C PHE A 257 6.01 -10.37 -3.79
N LEU A 258 6.56 -9.81 -2.70
CA LEU A 258 8.00 -9.68 -2.48
C LEU A 258 8.66 -10.92 -1.88
N ARG A 259 7.86 -11.93 -1.48
CA ARG A 259 8.34 -13.14 -0.79
C ARG A 259 9.17 -12.82 0.47
N ALA A 260 8.85 -11.71 1.14
CA ALA A 260 9.49 -11.25 2.37
C ALA A 260 9.00 -12.04 3.59
N LEU A 261 9.59 -11.80 4.76
CA LEU A 261 9.05 -12.33 6.02
C LEU A 261 7.63 -11.78 6.24
N VAL A 262 6.65 -12.64 6.48
CA VAL A 262 5.25 -12.24 6.67
C VAL A 262 5.03 -11.81 8.12
N GLY A 263 4.45 -10.62 8.30
CA GLY A 263 4.06 -10.07 9.59
C GLY A 263 2.89 -9.10 9.47
N ARG A 264 2.68 -8.29 10.52
CA ARG A 264 1.62 -7.27 10.62
C ARG A 264 2.14 -6.05 11.39
N LEU A 265 1.50 -4.90 11.19
CA LEU A 265 1.71 -3.74 12.05
C LEU A 265 1.03 -4.00 13.43
N PRO A 266 1.60 -3.55 14.56
CA PRO A 266 0.89 -3.56 15.85
C PRO A 266 -0.50 -2.90 15.73
N PRO A 267 -1.50 -3.31 16.54
CA PRO A 267 -2.79 -2.64 16.57
C PRO A 267 -2.61 -1.14 16.82
N VAL A 268 -3.19 -0.29 15.97
CA VAL A 268 -3.07 1.16 16.06
C VAL A 268 -4.30 1.70 16.79
N PRO A 269 -4.16 2.34 17.97
CA PRO A 269 -5.30 2.83 18.73
C PRO A 269 -6.26 3.68 17.89
N GLY A 270 -7.53 3.27 17.85
CA GLY A 270 -8.59 3.96 17.10
C GLY A 270 -8.51 3.86 15.57
N VAL A 271 -7.53 3.15 15.01
CA VAL A 271 -7.32 3.03 13.55
C VAL A 271 -7.34 1.58 13.07
N LEU A 272 -6.52 0.72 13.65
CA LEU A 272 -6.31 -0.66 13.20
C LEU A 272 -6.47 -1.60 14.39
N GLY A 273 -7.50 -2.44 14.33
CA GLY A 273 -7.70 -3.57 15.23
C GLY A 273 -7.51 -4.89 14.49
N TYR A 274 -7.60 -6.00 15.23
CA TYR A 274 -7.59 -7.34 14.67
C TYR A 274 -8.63 -8.21 15.34
N ASP A 275 -9.40 -8.95 14.54
CA ASP A 275 -10.06 -10.18 14.97
C ASP A 275 -9.23 -11.36 14.48
N ARG A 276 -8.43 -11.93 15.39
CA ARG A 276 -7.38 -12.91 15.10
C ARG A 276 -6.40 -12.41 14.03
N ASP A 277 -6.62 -12.81 12.79
CA ASP A 277 -5.80 -12.47 11.63
C ASP A 277 -6.52 -11.55 10.66
N VAL A 278 -7.72 -11.09 10.97
CA VAL A 278 -8.51 -10.19 10.13
C VAL A 278 -8.29 -8.74 10.59
N PRO A 279 -7.66 -7.87 9.78
CA PRO A 279 -7.52 -6.47 10.12
C PRO A 279 -8.88 -5.75 10.09
N ILE A 280 -9.14 -4.92 11.09
CA ILE A 280 -10.38 -4.15 11.26
C ILE A 280 -10.07 -2.66 11.20
N ASP A 281 -10.81 -1.93 10.36
CA ASP A 281 -10.76 -0.47 10.31
C ASP A 281 -11.62 0.15 11.41
N LEU A 282 -10.99 0.58 12.50
CA LEU A 282 -11.69 1.15 13.65
C LEU A 282 -12.21 2.57 13.39
N VAL A 283 -11.65 3.28 12.39
CA VAL A 283 -12.13 4.62 12.00
C VAL A 283 -13.51 4.53 11.34
N GLY A 284 -13.78 3.46 10.59
CA GLY A 284 -15.09 3.25 9.95
C GLY A 284 -16.19 2.84 10.93
N LEU A 285 -15.82 2.28 12.09
CA LEU A 285 -16.75 1.78 13.10
C LEU A 285 -17.15 2.84 14.13
N SER A 286 -16.33 3.87 14.34
CA SER A 286 -16.65 4.98 15.24
C SER A 286 -17.74 5.91 14.72
N GLY A 287 -18.13 5.79 13.45
CA GLY A 287 -19.27 6.50 12.84
C GLY A 287 -20.61 5.74 12.87
N THR A 288 -20.62 4.46 13.28
CA THR A 288 -21.82 3.60 13.31
C THR A 288 -22.29 3.24 14.71
N VAL A 289 -21.64 3.77 15.76
CA VAL A 289 -22.19 3.72 17.12
C VAL A 289 -22.96 5.01 17.36
N GLU A 290 -24.13 5.13 16.71
CA GLU A 290 -25.22 5.81 17.37
C GLU A 290 -25.49 4.98 18.62
N VAL A 291 -25.16 5.55 19.79
CA VAL A 291 -25.53 4.94 21.06
C VAL A 291 -27.05 4.91 21.06
N GLU A 292 -27.63 3.79 20.65
CA GLU A 292 -28.95 3.41 21.11
C GLU A 292 -28.84 3.38 22.63
N THR A 293 -29.25 4.50 23.22
CA THR A 293 -29.51 4.59 24.64
C THR A 293 -30.46 3.44 24.93
N PRO A 294 -30.12 2.48 25.81
CA PRO A 294 -31.06 1.42 26.13
C PRO A 294 -32.33 2.09 26.62
N ALA A 295 -33.40 1.96 25.83
CA ALA A 295 -34.72 2.33 26.28
C ALA A 295 -34.93 1.67 27.63
N ALA A 296 -35.30 2.48 28.62
CA ALA A 296 -35.49 2.06 29.99
C ALA A 296 -36.25 0.72 30.05
N THR A 297 -35.52 -0.35 30.38
CA THR A 297 -36.13 -1.63 30.71
C THR A 297 -36.97 -1.40 31.95
N GLN A 298 -38.28 -1.60 31.79
CA GLN A 298 -39.27 -1.59 32.85
C GLN A 298 -38.81 -2.49 34.01
N PRO A 299 -39.11 -2.14 35.28
CA PRO A 299 -38.75 -2.96 36.42
C PRO A 299 -39.39 -4.34 36.31
N ALA A 300 -38.56 -5.37 36.41
CA ALA A 300 -38.97 -6.76 36.39
C ALA A 300 -39.98 -7.07 37.50
N GLU A 301 -41.09 -7.73 37.14
CA GLU A 301 -41.98 -8.38 38.09
C GLU A 301 -41.20 -9.44 38.91
N PRO A 302 -41.49 -9.58 40.21
CA PRO A 302 -40.81 -10.57 41.05
C PRO A 302 -41.28 -11.98 40.69
N VAL A 303 -40.34 -12.83 40.27
CA VAL A 303 -40.54 -14.26 40.09
C VAL A 303 -40.83 -14.90 41.46
N ALA A 304 -42.01 -15.50 41.60
CA ALA A 304 -42.40 -16.25 42.78
C ALA A 304 -41.50 -17.47 43.01
N ALA A 305 -41.11 -17.68 44.26
CA ALA A 305 -40.27 -18.79 44.69
C ALA A 305 -40.94 -20.16 44.42
N PRO A 306 -40.18 -21.20 44.03
CA PRO A 306 -40.72 -22.55 43.85
C PRO A 306 -41.12 -23.15 45.22
N PRO A 307 -42.23 -23.93 45.28
CA PRO A 307 -42.66 -24.57 46.52
C PRO A 307 -41.71 -25.69 46.95
N ALA A 308 -41.53 -25.81 48.27
CA ALA A 308 -40.67 -26.79 48.93
C ALA A 308 -41.12 -28.25 48.65
N PRO A 309 -40.17 -29.21 48.64
CA PRO A 309 -40.47 -30.62 48.38
C PRO A 309 -41.21 -31.28 49.55
N THR A 310 -42.30 -31.99 49.23
CA THR A 310 -43.08 -32.81 50.15
C THR A 310 -42.29 -34.06 50.58
N PRO A 311 -42.21 -34.41 51.87
CA PRO A 311 -41.55 -35.63 52.31
C PRO A 311 -42.40 -36.88 51.98
N ALA A 312 -41.72 -37.96 51.55
CA ALA A 312 -42.33 -39.23 51.21
C ALA A 312 -42.88 -39.98 52.46
N PRO A 313 -43.96 -40.77 52.32
CA PRO A 313 -44.53 -41.53 53.43
C PRO A 313 -43.74 -42.80 53.72
N VAL A 314 -43.60 -43.08 55.02
CA VAL A 314 -43.01 -44.28 55.62
C VAL A 314 -43.92 -45.49 55.35
N GLN A 315 -43.31 -46.60 54.92
CA GLN A 315 -43.82 -47.97 55.10
C GLN A 315 -42.74 -48.81 55.76
#